data_AF-A0A6I2LWM2-F1
#
_entry.id   AF-A0A6I2LWM2-F1
#
_cell.length_a   1.000
_cell.length_b   1.000
_cell.length_c   1.000
_cell.angle_alpha   90.00
_cell.angle_beta   90.00
_cell.angle_gamma   90.00
#
_symmetry.space_group_name_H-M   'P 1'
#
loop_
_entity.id
_entity.type
_entity.pdbx_description
1 polymer ?
#
loop_
_entity_poly.entity_id
_entity_poly.type
_entity_poly.pdbx_seq_one_letter_code
_entity_poly.pdbx_strand_id
1 'polypeptide(L)'
;MRYAGLVLKGLFVLLVFLFLDYTLPSRETVRITNTYNRLTDLGANRMFYADTGTGAVENAAGQRDIRFIDTVKPNGRPRVYRNEDTGWIWPPYFKYDSSNLQAVATDLQSTAGDPRWVSVTSYGWRVAWMTIYPNAVAITPVAGPDSDPLNWAALLILALLGLLLLLFWRMWAQFRQRTLGPAWDRVDARADAARERMAERRRGLRGWLDRRRR
;
A
#
# COMPACT_ATOMS: atom_id res chain seq x y z
N MET A 1 22.17 14.51 -14.46
CA MET A 1 21.78 13.08 -14.50
C MET A 1 21.69 12.42 -13.11
N ARG A 2 22.64 12.62 -12.18
CA ARG A 2 22.58 12.05 -10.81
C ARG A 2 21.30 12.42 -10.02
N TYR A 3 20.85 13.67 -10.13
CA TYR A 3 19.63 14.14 -9.47
C TYR A 3 18.34 13.55 -10.06
N ALA A 4 18.26 13.39 -11.39
CA ALA A 4 17.09 12.79 -12.04
C ALA A 4 16.85 11.35 -11.58
N GLY A 5 17.92 10.56 -11.41
CA GLY A 5 17.82 9.20 -10.88
C GLY A 5 17.39 9.15 -9.41
N LEU A 6 17.75 10.14 -8.59
CA LEU A 6 17.29 10.24 -7.21
C LEU A 6 15.82 10.65 -7.13
N VAL A 7 15.39 11.60 -7.97
CA VAL A 7 13.99 12.04 -8.07
C VAL A 7 13.09 10.87 -8.48
N LEU A 8 13.48 10.09 -9.49
CA LEU A 8 12.68 8.95 -9.94
C LEU A 8 12.54 7.87 -8.85
N LYS A 9 13.62 7.57 -8.13
CA LYS A 9 13.59 6.65 -6.97
C LYS A 9 12.68 7.18 -5.86
N GLY A 10 12.79 8.47 -5.55
CA GLY A 10 11.93 9.12 -4.56
C GLY A 10 10.46 9.03 -4.93
N LEU A 11 10.13 9.31 -6.20
CA LEU A 11 8.76 9.22 -6.70
C LEU A 11 8.21 7.78 -6.63
N PHE A 12 9.04 6.79 -6.99
CA PHE A 12 8.64 5.39 -6.88
C PHE A 12 8.35 4.99 -5.43
N VAL A 13 9.23 5.35 -4.49
CA VAL A 13 9.02 5.09 -3.05
C VAL A 13 7.76 5.76 -2.55
N LEU A 14 7.52 7.01 -2.96
CA LEU A 14 6.30 7.74 -2.61
C LEU A 14 5.04 7.04 -3.15
N LEU A 15 5.07 6.59 -4.41
CA LEU A 15 3.95 5.88 -5.03
C LEU A 15 3.64 4.57 -4.29
N VAL A 16 4.67 3.79 -3.96
CA VAL A 16 4.51 2.55 -3.17
C VAL A 16 3.96 2.85 -1.79
N PHE A 17 4.47 3.90 -1.13
CA PHE A 17 3.98 4.32 0.18
C PHE A 17 2.50 4.72 0.13
N LEU A 18 2.10 5.58 -0.81
CA LEU A 18 0.71 6.01 -0.97
C LEU A 18 -0.21 4.83 -1.31
N PHE A 19 0.25 3.90 -2.14
CA PHE A 19 -0.48 2.68 -2.43
C PHE A 19 -0.71 1.82 -1.17
N LEU A 20 0.34 1.60 -0.36
CA LEU A 20 0.21 0.88 0.89
C LEU A 20 -0.67 1.61 1.90
N ASP A 21 -0.52 2.92 2.04
CA ASP A 21 -1.33 3.75 2.94
C ASP A 21 -2.82 3.73 2.57
N TYR A 22 -3.14 3.78 1.27
CA TYR A 22 -4.51 3.64 0.80
C TYR A 22 -5.08 2.24 1.05
N THR A 23 -4.25 1.20 0.90
CA THR A 23 -4.74 -0.19 0.85
C THR A 23 -4.77 -0.87 2.20
N LEU A 24 -3.81 -0.58 3.09
CA LEU A 24 -3.70 -1.20 4.40
C LEU A 24 -4.92 -0.89 5.26
N PRO A 25 -5.33 -1.83 6.12
CA PRO A 25 -6.43 -1.57 7.02
C PRO A 25 -5.92 -0.57 8.04
N SER A 26 -6.78 0.37 8.42
CA SER A 26 -6.58 1.37 9.47
C SER A 26 -7.68 1.19 10.52
N ARG A 27 -7.37 1.46 11.79
CA ARG A 27 -8.34 1.40 12.88
C ARG A 27 -8.53 2.77 13.46
N GLU A 28 -9.78 3.10 13.75
CA GLU A 28 -10.11 4.34 14.42
C GLU A 28 -11.25 4.16 15.40
N THR A 29 -11.06 4.71 16.59
CA THR A 29 -12.11 4.77 17.61
C THR A 29 -13.04 5.93 17.36
N VAL A 30 -14.32 5.61 17.21
CA VAL A 30 -15.38 6.54 16.87
C VAL A 30 -16.68 6.12 17.55
N ARG A 31 -17.63 7.04 17.61
CA ARG A 31 -19.02 6.77 17.96
C ARG A 31 -19.87 6.83 16.70
N ILE A 32 -20.72 5.84 16.48
CA ILE A 32 -21.64 5.84 15.33
C ILE A 32 -22.85 6.73 15.65
N THR A 33 -23.14 7.67 14.75
CA THR A 33 -24.25 8.62 14.89
C THR A 33 -25.41 8.33 13.97
N ASN A 34 -25.16 7.73 12.80
CA ASN A 34 -26.19 7.41 11.83
C ASN A 34 -25.70 6.35 10.84
N THR A 35 -26.64 5.65 10.21
CA THR A 35 -26.40 4.68 9.14
C THR A 35 -27.49 4.85 8.10
N TYR A 36 -27.12 5.00 6.83
CA TYR A 36 -28.08 5.25 5.76
C TYR A 36 -27.58 4.75 4.41
N ASN A 37 -28.49 4.69 3.44
CA ASN A 37 -28.21 4.39 2.05
C ASN A 37 -28.34 5.65 1.21
N ARG A 38 -27.51 5.82 0.19
CA ARG A 38 -27.58 6.94 -0.74
C ARG A 38 -27.23 6.52 -2.16
N LEU A 39 -28.11 6.84 -3.09
CA LEU A 39 -27.81 6.82 -4.51
C LEU A 39 -26.76 7.87 -4.83
N THR A 40 -25.58 7.42 -5.25
CA THR A 40 -24.41 8.24 -5.46
C THR A 40 -23.94 8.12 -6.91
N ASP A 41 -23.79 9.26 -7.58
CA ASP A 41 -23.06 9.33 -8.84
C ASP A 41 -21.55 9.39 -8.54
N LEU A 42 -20.82 8.41 -9.06
CA LEU A 42 -19.40 8.26 -8.81
C LEU A 42 -18.53 9.15 -9.70
N GLY A 43 -19.00 9.50 -10.90
CA GLY A 43 -18.25 10.28 -11.89
C GLY A 43 -16.76 9.89 -11.99
N ALA A 44 -15.88 10.88 -11.83
CA ALA A 44 -14.42 10.70 -11.86
C ALA A 44 -13.85 9.93 -10.66
N ASN A 45 -14.60 9.79 -9.56
CA ASN A 45 -14.14 9.12 -8.35
C ASN A 45 -14.37 7.61 -8.36
N ARG A 46 -14.93 7.04 -9.44
CA ARG A 46 -15.28 5.62 -9.55
C ARG A 46 -14.16 4.66 -9.11
N MET A 47 -12.90 5.02 -9.35
CA MET A 47 -11.74 4.22 -8.93
C MET A 47 -11.59 4.03 -7.40
N PHE A 48 -12.23 4.87 -6.59
CA PHE A 48 -12.18 4.81 -5.13
C PHE A 48 -13.33 4.01 -4.51
N TYR A 49 -14.25 3.48 -5.31
CA TYR A 49 -15.45 2.77 -4.88
C TYR A 49 -15.39 1.30 -5.31
N ALA A 50 -16.23 0.44 -4.71
CA ALA A 50 -16.26 -0.99 -5.05
C ALA A 50 -16.68 -1.20 -6.52
N ASP A 51 -16.34 -2.32 -7.17
CA ASP A 51 -16.75 -2.56 -8.56
C ASP A 51 -18.19 -3.13 -8.63
N THR A 52 -18.90 -3.00 -9.76
CA THR A 52 -20.23 -3.62 -9.94
C THR A 52 -20.20 -5.14 -9.82
N GLY A 53 -19.05 -5.77 -10.13
CA GLY A 53 -18.84 -7.20 -9.97
C GLY A 53 -18.84 -7.70 -8.53
N THR A 54 -18.88 -6.82 -7.52
CA THR A 54 -18.88 -7.20 -6.09
C THR A 54 -20.26 -7.18 -5.45
N GLY A 55 -21.33 -7.15 -6.26
CA GLY A 55 -22.72 -7.08 -5.78
C GLY A 55 -23.29 -5.67 -5.69
N ALA A 56 -22.53 -4.64 -6.11
CA ALA A 56 -23.04 -3.28 -6.21
C ALA A 56 -24.02 -3.13 -7.38
N VAL A 57 -25.23 -2.65 -7.08
CA VAL A 57 -26.27 -2.42 -8.09
C VAL A 57 -26.14 -0.99 -8.63
N GLU A 58 -25.94 -0.88 -9.95
CA GLU A 58 -25.88 0.39 -10.67
C GLU A 58 -27.20 0.58 -11.44
N ASN A 59 -27.86 1.72 -11.26
CA ASN A 59 -29.10 2.02 -11.98
C ASN A 59 -28.81 2.45 -13.43
N ALA A 60 -29.86 2.61 -14.25
CA ALA A 60 -29.72 3.02 -15.65
C ALA A 60 -29.06 4.41 -15.84
N ALA A 61 -29.03 5.22 -14.79
CA ALA A 61 -28.35 6.53 -14.77
C ALA A 61 -26.90 6.46 -14.27
N GLY A 62 -26.36 5.25 -14.04
CA GLY A 62 -24.98 5.06 -13.57
C GLY A 62 -24.75 5.35 -12.08
N GLN A 63 -25.82 5.57 -11.31
CA GLN A 63 -25.74 5.82 -9.87
C GLN A 63 -25.76 4.50 -9.09
N ARG A 64 -25.06 4.49 -7.96
CA ARG A 64 -24.96 3.30 -7.09
C ARG A 64 -25.60 3.53 -5.75
N ASP A 65 -26.31 2.53 -5.24
CA ASP A 65 -26.77 2.55 -3.86
C ASP A 65 -25.63 2.18 -2.91
N ILE A 66 -25.13 3.19 -2.19
CA ILE A 66 -24.00 3.04 -1.28
C ILE A 66 -24.49 3.21 0.15
N ARG A 67 -24.12 2.25 1.00
CA ARG A 67 -24.34 2.32 2.44
C ARG A 67 -23.27 3.21 3.07
N PHE A 68 -23.69 4.10 3.94
CA PHE A 68 -22.82 5.00 4.69
C PHE A 68 -23.03 4.83 6.19
N ILE A 69 -21.95 5.08 6.93
CA ILE A 69 -21.91 5.07 8.39
C ILE A 69 -21.31 6.41 8.82
N ASP A 70 -22.15 7.26 9.41
CA ASP A 70 -21.72 8.53 10.00
C ASP A 70 -21.20 8.28 11.39
N THR A 71 -20.07 8.88 11.69
CA THR A 71 -19.41 8.73 12.99
C THR A 71 -18.83 10.05 13.47
N VAL A 72 -18.56 10.11 14.77
CA VAL A 72 -17.88 11.22 15.42
C VAL A 72 -16.71 10.67 16.23
N LYS A 73 -15.53 11.27 16.01
CA LYS A 73 -14.31 10.96 16.77
C LYS A 73 -14.40 11.48 18.21
N PRO A 74 -13.57 11.00 19.14
CA PRO A 74 -13.45 11.55 20.50
C PRO A 74 -13.29 13.07 20.55
N ASN A 75 -12.56 13.64 19.60
CA ASN A 75 -12.36 15.09 19.48
C ASN A 75 -13.54 15.85 18.84
N GLY A 76 -14.70 15.22 18.67
CA GLY A 76 -15.91 15.82 18.10
C GLY A 76 -15.92 15.95 16.57
N ARG A 77 -14.83 15.58 15.88
CA ARG A 77 -14.77 15.71 14.41
C ARG A 77 -15.57 14.59 13.73
N PRO A 78 -16.45 14.93 12.77
CA PRO A 78 -17.18 13.92 12.03
C PRO A 78 -16.25 13.16 11.09
N ARG A 79 -16.52 11.86 10.93
CA ARG A 79 -15.91 11.01 9.91
C ARG A 79 -16.98 10.09 9.36
N VAL A 80 -17.01 9.95 8.03
CA VAL A 80 -18.00 9.14 7.33
C VAL A 80 -17.27 8.01 6.62
N TYR A 81 -17.78 6.80 6.76
CA TYR A 81 -17.31 5.62 6.07
C TYR A 81 -18.34 5.19 5.04
N ARG A 82 -17.88 4.73 3.88
CA ARG A 82 -18.70 3.91 2.99
C ARG A 82 -18.67 2.47 3.49
N ASN A 83 -19.71 1.72 3.22
CA ASN A 83 -19.84 0.31 3.58
C ASN A 83 -20.25 -0.48 2.34
N GLU A 84 -19.26 -0.82 1.54
CA GLU A 84 -19.43 -1.64 0.34
C GLU A 84 -18.69 -2.96 0.50
N ASP A 85 -19.11 -3.96 -0.27
CA ASP A 85 -18.39 -5.22 -0.40
C ASP A 85 -17.07 -4.98 -1.13
N THR A 86 -15.98 -5.54 -0.61
CA THR A 86 -14.64 -5.28 -1.12
C THR A 86 -14.34 -6.14 -2.35
N GLY A 87 -14.97 -7.31 -2.44
CA GLY A 87 -14.77 -8.23 -3.54
C GLY A 87 -13.41 -8.94 -3.55
N TRP A 88 -13.07 -9.50 -4.71
CA TRP A 88 -11.94 -10.41 -4.91
C TRP A 88 -10.64 -9.71 -5.36
N ILE A 89 -10.74 -8.57 -6.04
CA ILE A 89 -9.62 -8.01 -6.81
C ILE A 89 -8.59 -7.36 -5.89
N TRP A 90 -8.92 -6.22 -5.28
CA TRP A 90 -7.98 -5.50 -4.42
C TRP A 90 -8.68 -4.36 -3.66
N PRO A 91 -8.36 -4.12 -2.37
CA PRO A 91 -7.56 -4.98 -1.50
C PRO A 91 -8.28 -6.30 -1.19
N PRO A 92 -7.58 -7.44 -1.06
CA PRO A 92 -8.20 -8.76 -0.95
C PRO A 92 -8.72 -9.03 0.48
N TYR A 93 -9.64 -8.19 0.97
CA TYR A 93 -10.27 -8.39 2.29
C TYR A 93 -11.45 -9.35 2.26
N PHE A 94 -11.90 -9.78 1.07
CA PHE A 94 -12.97 -10.77 0.88
C PHE A 94 -14.23 -10.49 1.69
N LYS A 95 -14.57 -9.21 1.84
CA LYS A 95 -15.78 -8.76 2.52
C LYS A 95 -16.96 -8.80 1.56
N TYR A 96 -17.99 -9.57 1.93
CA TYR A 96 -19.25 -9.78 1.18
C TYR A 96 -20.50 -9.64 2.05
N ASP A 97 -20.33 -9.12 3.26
CA ASP A 97 -21.36 -9.03 4.30
C ASP A 97 -21.66 -7.57 4.65
N SER A 98 -21.55 -6.64 3.68
CA SER A 98 -21.83 -5.21 3.88
C SER A 98 -23.19 -4.94 4.54
N SER A 99 -24.23 -5.70 4.20
CA SER A 99 -25.55 -5.62 4.85
C SER A 99 -25.52 -6.02 6.32
N ASN A 100 -24.78 -7.06 6.71
CA ASN A 100 -24.62 -7.46 8.11
C ASN A 100 -23.82 -6.43 8.88
N LEU A 101 -22.73 -5.91 8.30
CA LEU A 101 -21.95 -4.84 8.91
C LEU A 101 -22.80 -3.57 9.11
N GLN A 102 -23.70 -3.28 8.16
CA GLN A 102 -24.64 -2.16 8.29
C GLN A 102 -25.59 -2.39 9.47
N ALA A 103 -26.14 -3.60 9.64
CA ALA A 103 -27.01 -3.94 10.76
C ALA A 103 -26.29 -3.78 12.11
N VAL A 104 -25.04 -4.26 12.21
CA VAL A 104 -24.19 -4.08 13.40
C VAL A 104 -23.93 -2.58 13.66
N ALA A 105 -23.65 -1.80 12.62
CA ALA A 105 -23.46 -0.36 12.77
C ALA A 105 -24.72 0.34 13.28
N THR A 106 -25.90 -0.04 12.77
CA THR A 106 -27.20 0.48 13.22
C THR A 106 -27.45 0.13 14.68
N ASP A 107 -27.22 -1.13 15.07
CA ASP A 107 -27.39 -1.59 16.45
C ASP A 107 -26.49 -0.86 17.43
N LEU A 108 -25.30 -0.40 17.00
CA LEU A 108 -24.31 0.31 17.82
C LEU A 108 -24.46 1.85 17.81
N GLN A 109 -25.46 2.41 17.13
CA GLN A 109 -25.73 3.85 17.15
C GLN A 109 -25.97 4.38 18.56
N SER A 110 -25.39 5.53 18.88
CA SER A 110 -25.52 6.11 20.21
C SER A 110 -25.50 7.63 20.15
N THR A 111 -25.86 8.29 21.25
CA THR A 111 -25.89 9.77 21.34
C THR A 111 -24.64 10.29 22.06
N ALA A 112 -24.45 11.61 22.08
CA ALA A 112 -23.35 12.19 22.86
C ALA A 112 -23.58 12.06 24.38
N GLY A 113 -24.83 11.95 24.83
CA GLY A 113 -25.19 11.82 26.25
C GLY A 113 -25.06 10.39 26.79
N ASP A 114 -25.17 9.39 25.91
CA ASP A 114 -24.95 7.97 26.23
C ASP A 114 -24.10 7.32 25.13
N PRO A 115 -22.77 7.57 25.11
CA PRO A 115 -21.93 7.20 24.00
C PRO A 115 -21.49 5.73 24.05
N ARG A 116 -21.67 5.02 22.93
CA ARG A 116 -21.06 3.70 22.67
C ARG A 116 -19.90 3.87 21.70
N TRP A 117 -18.71 3.51 22.15
CA TRP A 117 -17.48 3.62 21.36
C TRP A 117 -17.18 2.33 20.62
N VAL A 118 -16.75 2.46 19.38
CA VAL A 118 -16.37 1.35 18.51
C VAL A 118 -15.06 1.67 17.82
N SER A 119 -14.23 0.65 17.59
CA SER A 119 -13.10 0.69 16.68
C SER A 119 -13.57 0.24 15.29
N VAL A 120 -13.62 1.17 14.34
CA VAL A 120 -13.89 0.87 12.93
C VAL A 120 -12.58 0.51 12.24
N THR A 121 -12.50 -0.70 11.69
CA THR A 121 -11.43 -1.07 10.76
C THR A 121 -11.87 -0.67 9.35
N SER A 122 -11.06 0.12 8.64
CA SER A 122 -11.38 0.62 7.31
C SER A 122 -10.13 0.74 6.43
N TYR A 123 -10.29 0.76 5.11
CA TYR A 123 -9.20 1.09 4.18
C TYR A 123 -9.60 2.26 3.27
N GLY A 124 -8.62 2.86 2.62
CA GLY A 124 -8.81 4.00 1.75
C GLY A 124 -8.78 5.34 2.48
N TRP A 125 -8.78 6.41 1.70
CA TRP A 125 -8.65 7.77 2.22
C TRP A 125 -9.99 8.43 2.48
N ARG A 126 -9.97 9.42 3.39
CA ARG A 126 -11.06 10.39 3.52
C ARG A 126 -10.61 11.69 2.83
N VAL A 127 -11.21 12.00 1.67
CA VAL A 127 -10.96 13.28 0.97
C VAL A 127 -12.28 14.01 0.75
N ALA A 128 -12.54 15.04 1.57
CA ALA A 128 -13.82 15.74 1.64
C ALA A 128 -14.22 16.41 0.33
N TRP A 129 -13.32 17.17 -0.27
CA TRP A 129 -13.58 17.93 -1.49
C TRP A 129 -13.75 17.06 -2.74
N MET A 130 -13.26 15.81 -2.71
CA MET A 130 -13.47 14.82 -3.78
C MET A 130 -14.59 13.83 -3.45
N THR A 131 -15.32 13.98 -2.34
CA THR A 131 -16.36 13.00 -1.96
C THR A 131 -15.79 11.57 -1.91
N ILE A 132 -14.57 11.40 -1.40
CA ILE A 132 -13.93 10.08 -1.20
C ILE A 132 -14.06 9.70 0.27
N TYR A 133 -14.56 8.49 0.51
CA TYR A 133 -14.78 7.94 1.83
C TYR A 133 -14.02 6.62 2.00
N PRO A 134 -13.38 6.40 3.16
CA PRO A 134 -12.80 5.11 3.50
C PRO A 134 -13.89 4.04 3.58
N ASN A 135 -13.59 2.82 3.13
CA ASN A 135 -14.50 1.69 3.20
C ASN A 135 -14.36 0.99 4.56
N ALA A 136 -15.44 0.92 5.33
CA ALA A 136 -15.49 0.13 6.56
C ALA A 136 -15.43 -1.36 6.24
N VAL A 137 -14.62 -2.10 6.99
CA VAL A 137 -14.45 -3.55 6.85
C VAL A 137 -14.96 -4.29 8.08
N ALA A 138 -14.71 -3.76 9.27
CA ALA A 138 -15.14 -4.37 10.51
C ALA A 138 -15.45 -3.31 11.56
N ILE A 139 -16.35 -3.62 12.50
CA ILE A 139 -16.69 -2.77 13.63
C ILE A 139 -16.53 -3.63 14.89
N THR A 140 -15.80 -3.12 15.88
CA THR A 140 -15.58 -3.82 17.15
C THR A 140 -15.88 -2.87 18.30
N PRO A 141 -16.80 -3.20 19.21
CA PRO A 141 -17.03 -2.39 20.42
C PRO A 141 -15.74 -2.24 21.24
N VAL A 142 -15.54 -1.06 21.82
CA VAL A 142 -14.39 -0.76 22.68
C VAL A 142 -14.85 -0.10 23.98
N ALA A 143 -13.99 -0.12 24.99
CA ALA A 143 -14.34 0.33 26.34
C ALA A 143 -14.60 1.85 26.43
N GLY A 144 -14.01 2.65 25.55
CA GLY A 144 -14.13 4.10 25.64
C GLY A 144 -13.43 4.87 24.52
N PRO A 145 -13.47 6.22 24.57
CA PRO A 145 -12.95 7.10 23.52
C PRO A 145 -11.42 7.00 23.34
N ASP A 146 -10.69 6.70 24.41
CA ASP A 146 -9.23 6.60 24.42
C ASP A 146 -8.71 5.19 24.07
N SER A 147 -9.62 4.28 23.72
CA SER A 147 -9.22 2.94 23.27
C SER A 147 -8.51 3.06 21.93
N ASP A 148 -7.30 2.53 21.82
CA ASP A 148 -6.56 2.46 20.55
C ASP A 148 -6.05 1.03 20.31
N PRO A 149 -6.92 0.13 19.80
CA PRO A 149 -6.55 -1.26 19.61
C PRO A 149 -5.47 -1.42 18.53
N LEU A 150 -4.39 -2.13 18.87
CA LEU A 150 -3.34 -2.48 17.92
C LEU A 150 -3.90 -3.07 16.62
N ASN A 151 -3.40 -2.56 15.50
CA ASN A 151 -3.83 -2.97 14.17
C ASN A 151 -3.04 -4.21 13.69
N TRP A 152 -3.35 -5.36 14.30
CA TRP A 152 -2.72 -6.64 13.99
C TRP A 152 -2.83 -7.02 12.52
N ALA A 153 -3.95 -6.71 11.87
CA ALA A 153 -4.14 -6.99 10.45
C ALA A 153 -3.09 -6.26 9.58
N ALA A 154 -2.90 -4.95 9.80
CA ALA A 154 -1.87 -4.20 9.08
C ALA A 154 -0.45 -4.71 9.39
N LEU A 155 -0.15 -5.01 10.66
CA LEU A 155 1.15 -5.54 11.06
C LEU A 155 1.46 -6.88 10.39
N LEU A 156 0.49 -7.80 10.35
CA LEU A 156 0.64 -9.11 9.70
C LEU A 156 0.84 -8.97 8.19
N ILE A 157 0.08 -8.10 7.52
CA ILE A 157 0.22 -7.82 6.09
C ILE A 157 1.61 -7.26 5.79
N LEU A 158 2.07 -6.28 6.57
CA LEU A 158 3.40 -5.69 6.41
C LEU A 158 4.53 -6.69 6.67
N ALA A 159 4.39 -7.54 7.70
CA ALA A 159 5.35 -8.59 8.01
C ALA A 159 5.46 -9.61 6.86
N LEU A 160 4.32 -10.06 6.31
CA LEU A 160 4.28 -10.97 5.18
C LEU A 160 4.87 -10.33 3.92
N LEU A 161 4.53 -9.07 3.63
CA LEU A 161 5.10 -8.33 2.50
C LEU A 161 6.62 -8.17 2.65
N GLY A 162 7.11 -7.86 3.86
CA GLY A 162 8.53 -7.79 4.16
C GLY A 162 9.24 -9.12 3.95
N LEU A 163 8.63 -10.24 4.38
CA LEU A 163 9.15 -11.58 4.14
C LEU A 163 9.20 -11.91 2.64
N LEU A 164 8.15 -11.60 1.89
CA LEU A 164 8.12 -11.80 0.43
C LEU A 164 9.19 -10.98 -0.27
N LEU A 165 9.34 -9.70 0.09
CA LEU A 165 10.40 -8.85 -0.45
C LEU A 165 11.80 -9.39 -0.14
N LEU A 166 12.01 -9.91 1.08
CA LEU A 166 13.27 -10.56 1.45
C LEU A 166 13.52 -11.81 0.59
N LEU A 167 12.50 -12.65 0.38
CA LEU A 167 12.61 -13.84 -0.47
C LEU A 167 12.93 -13.47 -1.92
N PHE A 168 12.19 -12.51 -2.50
CA PHE A 168 12.46 -12.00 -3.85
C PHE A 168 13.87 -11.43 -3.96
N TRP A 169 14.31 -10.67 -2.95
CA TRP A 169 15.67 -10.13 -2.92
C TRP A 169 16.73 -11.24 -2.87
N ARG A 170 16.54 -12.28 -2.05
CA ARG A 170 17.45 -13.43 -2.01
C ARG A 170 17.46 -14.20 -3.32
N MET A 171 16.31 -14.47 -3.91
CA MET A 171 16.20 -15.13 -5.22
C MET A 171 16.89 -14.31 -6.31
N TRP A 172 16.68 -13.00 -6.31
CA TRP A 172 17.33 -12.09 -7.26
C TRP A 172 18.86 -12.04 -7.06
N ALA A 173 19.33 -11.99 -5.82
CA ALA A 173 20.75 -12.03 -5.51
C ALA A 173 21.39 -13.33 -5.99
N GLN A 174 20.74 -14.47 -5.74
CA GLN A 174 21.17 -15.79 -6.24
C GLN A 174 21.15 -15.87 -7.76
N PHE A 175 20.09 -15.35 -8.40
CA PHE A 175 19.98 -15.29 -9.86
C PHE A 175 21.10 -14.44 -10.48
N ARG A 176 21.36 -13.25 -9.93
CA ARG A 176 22.48 -12.40 -10.37
C ARG A 176 23.82 -13.14 -10.25
N GLN A 177 24.07 -13.83 -9.14
CA GLN A 177 25.30 -14.60 -8.95
C GLN A 177 25.43 -15.74 -9.96
N ARG A 178 24.37 -16.52 -10.19
CA ARG A 178 24.41 -17.71 -11.07
C ARG A 178 24.43 -17.37 -12.55
N THR A 179 23.68 -16.35 -12.97
CA THR A 179 23.47 -16.05 -14.39
C THR A 179 24.38 -14.93 -14.87
N LEU A 180 24.60 -13.89 -14.07
CA LEU A 180 25.45 -12.76 -14.46
C LEU A 180 26.89 -12.90 -13.98
N GLY A 181 27.14 -13.58 -12.85
CA GLY A 181 28.49 -13.84 -12.32
C GLY A 181 29.48 -14.37 -13.36
N PRO A 182 29.15 -15.44 -14.12
CA PRO A 182 30.06 -16.00 -15.12
C PRO A 182 30.36 -15.05 -16.29
N ALA A 183 29.47 -14.11 -16.59
CA ALA A 183 29.70 -13.11 -17.63
C ALA A 183 30.64 -11.99 -17.13
N TRP A 184 30.51 -11.58 -15.87
CA TRP A 184 31.40 -10.62 -15.21
C TRP A 184 32.80 -11.21 -14.99
N ASP A 185 32.90 -12.45 -14.52
CA ASP A 185 34.19 -13.14 -14.32
C ASP A 185 35.00 -13.24 -15.65
N ARG A 186 34.32 -13.45 -16.78
CA ARG A 186 34.96 -13.45 -18.12
C ARG A 186 35.41 -12.07 -18.58
N VAL A 187 34.73 -11.01 -18.16
CA VAL A 187 35.13 -9.63 -18.46
C VAL A 187 36.33 -9.24 -17.62
N ASP A 188 36.32 -9.57 -16.33
CA ASP A 188 37.42 -9.31 -15.41
C ASP A 188 38.68 -10.08 -15.81
N ALA A 189 38.55 -11.38 -16.15
CA ALA A 189 39.67 -12.17 -16.66
C ALA A 189 40.29 -11.58 -17.95
N ARG A 190 39.46 -11.02 -18.85
CA ARG A 190 39.96 -10.33 -20.05
C ARG A 190 40.64 -9.00 -19.72
N ALA A 191 40.10 -8.25 -18.77
CA ALA A 191 40.68 -6.99 -18.33
C ALA A 191 42.04 -7.19 -17.66
N ASP A 192 42.17 -8.21 -16.80
CA ASP A 192 43.43 -8.53 -16.12
C ASP A 192 44.48 -9.06 -17.08
N ALA A 193 44.11 -9.94 -18.02
CA ALA A 193 45.02 -10.37 -19.09
C ALA A 193 45.50 -9.20 -19.96
N ALA A 194 44.65 -8.19 -20.22
CA ALA A 194 45.05 -6.99 -20.95
C ALA A 194 46.01 -6.11 -20.13
N ARG A 195 45.79 -5.98 -18.81
CA ARG A 195 46.68 -5.24 -17.89
C ARG A 195 48.05 -5.89 -17.78
N GLU A 196 48.12 -7.21 -17.67
CA GLU A 196 49.38 -7.95 -17.62
C GLU A 196 50.19 -7.76 -18.90
N ARG A 197 49.55 -7.92 -20.07
CA ARG A 197 50.20 -7.66 -21.37
C ARG A 197 50.73 -6.23 -21.48
N MET A 198 49.97 -5.24 -21.00
CA MET A 198 50.43 -3.84 -20.97
C MET A 198 51.60 -3.65 -20.00
N ALA A 199 51.58 -4.29 -18.84
CA ALA A 199 52.67 -4.25 -17.86
C ALA A 199 53.96 -4.90 -18.39
N GLU A 200 53.87 -6.03 -19.09
CA GLU A 200 55.00 -6.67 -19.77
C GLU A 200 55.57 -5.80 -20.89
N ARG A 201 54.70 -5.23 -21.73
CA ARG A 201 55.11 -4.31 -22.80
C ARG A 201 55.83 -3.08 -22.23
N ARG A 202 55.36 -2.56 -21.10
CA ARG A 202 56.00 -1.45 -20.36
C ARG A 202 57.35 -1.84 -19.76
N ARG A 203 57.48 -3.06 -19.23
CA ARG A 203 58.76 -3.62 -18.73
C ARG A 203 59.78 -3.82 -19.86
N GLY A 204 59.36 -4.34 -21.01
CA GLY A 204 60.19 -4.50 -22.19
C GLY A 204 60.69 -3.18 -22.76
N LEU A 205 59.80 -2.17 -22.83
CA LEU A 205 60.17 -0.81 -23.25
C LEU A 205 61.16 -0.15 -22.27
N ARG A 206 60.98 -0.31 -20.95
CA ARG A 206 61.97 0.15 -19.95
C ARG A 206 63.33 -0.54 -20.14
N GLY A 207 63.35 -1.87 -20.28
CA GLY A 207 64.61 -2.61 -20.49
C GLY A 207 65.30 -2.31 -21.83
N TRP A 208 64.57 -1.86 -22.85
CA TRP A 208 65.15 -1.37 -24.10
C TRP A 208 65.73 0.05 -23.96
N LEU A 209 65.04 0.94 -23.24
CA LEU A 209 65.52 2.29 -22.96
C LEU A 209 66.76 2.30 -22.07
N ASP A 210 66.83 1.42 -21.06
CA ASP A 210 68.00 1.30 -20.16
C ASP A 210 69.23 0.73 -20.90
N ARG A 211 69.02 -0.14 -21.89
CA ARG A 211 70.10 -0.66 -22.75
C ARG A 211 70.65 0.36 -23.75
N ARG A 212 69.86 1.37 -24.12
CA ARG A 212 70.32 2.48 -24.98
C ARG A 212 71.02 3.62 -24.22
N ARG A 213 71.01 3.60 -22.89
CA ARG A 213 71.64 4.60 -22.01
C ARG A 213 72.97 4.14 -21.39
N ARG A 214 73.45 2.95 -21.75
CA ARG A 214 74.82 2.48 -21.50
C ARG A 214 75.59 2.50 -22.80
#